data_AF-A0A7Y9FKL3-F1
#
_entry.id   AF-A0A7Y9FKL3-F1
#
_cell.length_a   1.000
_cell.length_b   1.000
_cell.length_c   1.000
_cell.angle_alpha   90.00
_cell.angle_beta   90.00
_cell.angle_gamma   90.00
#
_symmetry.space_group_name_H-M   'P 1'
#
loop_
_entity.id
_entity.type
_entity.pdbx_description
1 polymer ?
#
loop_
_entity_poly.entity_id
_entity_poly.type
_entity_poly.pdbx_seq_one_letter_code
_entity_poly.pdbx_strand_id
1 'polypeptide(L)'
;MLRPQGPFFDRSRLVWKTLIAFRTHDGLRPSLCHGVAGIAIERNGKWIAMIRQTAIRNRKAKRSMVVVEQTEASTMLSELKRSTARLAVALTKLRDDLGIEDLG
;
A
#
# COMPACT_ATOMS: atom_id res chain seq x y z
N MET A 1 -2.00 -7.87 -18.20
CA MET A 1 -2.29 -7.97 -16.74
C MET A 1 -1.49 -9.13 -16.19
N LEU A 2 -0.61 -8.92 -15.20
CA LEU A 2 0.11 -10.02 -14.54
C LEU A 2 -0.93 -10.96 -13.92
N ARG A 3 -0.97 -12.21 -14.38
CA ARG A 3 -1.89 -13.23 -13.86
C ARG A 3 -1.08 -14.47 -13.47
N PRO A 4 -1.45 -15.14 -12.37
CA PRO A 4 -0.96 -16.49 -12.13
C PRO A 4 -1.43 -17.35 -13.30
N GLN A 5 -0.51 -18.03 -14.00
CA GLN A 5 -0.74 -18.86 -15.20
C GLN A 5 -0.78 -18.14 -16.57
N GLY A 6 -0.32 -16.89 -16.68
CA GLY A 6 -0.11 -16.26 -18.00
C GLY A 6 1.18 -16.74 -18.70
N PRO A 7 1.35 -16.49 -20.02
CA PRO A 7 2.54 -16.88 -20.79
C PRO A 7 3.84 -16.19 -20.34
N PHE A 8 3.72 -15.16 -19.50
CA PHE A 8 4.85 -14.46 -18.88
C PHE A 8 5.00 -14.80 -17.39
N PHE A 9 4.27 -15.79 -16.86
CA PHE A 9 4.23 -16.05 -15.42
C PHE A 9 5.59 -16.40 -14.85
N ASP A 10 6.38 -17.26 -15.51
CA ASP A 10 7.70 -17.65 -14.99
C ASP A 10 8.66 -16.45 -14.88
N ARG A 11 8.65 -15.58 -15.90
CA ARG A 11 9.42 -14.33 -15.89
C ARG A 11 8.88 -13.29 -14.91
N SER A 12 7.58 -13.34 -14.59
CA SER A 12 6.91 -12.34 -13.74
C SER A 12 6.54 -12.84 -12.34
N ARG A 13 6.89 -14.07 -11.98
CA ARG A 13 6.46 -14.73 -10.73
C ARG A 13 6.92 -13.95 -9.50
N LEU A 14 8.16 -13.44 -9.52
CA LEU A 14 8.71 -12.62 -8.45
C LEU A 14 7.95 -11.29 -8.31
N VAL A 15 7.64 -10.64 -9.44
CA VAL A 15 6.83 -9.40 -9.48
C VAL A 15 5.43 -9.66 -8.96
N TRP A 16 4.79 -10.76 -9.36
CA TRP A 16 3.48 -11.13 -8.87
C TRP A 16 3.46 -11.31 -7.35
N LYS A 17 4.43 -12.07 -6.80
CA LYS A 17 4.55 -12.29 -5.35
C LYS A 17 4.75 -10.98 -4.59
N THR A 18 5.65 -10.12 -5.06
CA THR A 18 5.94 -8.82 -4.43
C THR A 18 4.77 -7.84 -4.56
N LEU A 19 4.04 -7.86 -5.68
CA LEU A 19 2.83 -7.06 -5.88
C LEU A 19 1.71 -7.48 -4.93
N ILE A 20 1.48 -8.79 -4.74
CA ILE A 20 0.48 -9.27 -3.78
C ILE A 20 0.84 -8.84 -2.36
N ALA A 21 2.12 -8.95 -1.97
CA ALA A 21 2.58 -8.48 -0.67
C ALA A 21 2.37 -6.96 -0.51
N PHE A 22 2.67 -6.16 -1.53
CA PHE A 22 2.44 -4.72 -1.52
C PHE A 22 0.95 -4.36 -1.40
N ARG A 23 0.07 -5.09 -2.10
CA ARG A 23 -1.39 -4.86 -2.08
C ARG A 23 -2.05 -5.12 -0.73
N THR A 24 -1.36 -5.77 0.21
CA THR A 24 -1.85 -5.86 1.59
C THR A 24 -2.02 -4.48 2.24
N HIS A 25 -1.30 -3.47 1.73
CA HIS A 25 -1.41 -2.07 2.16
C HIS A 25 -2.49 -1.26 1.43
N ASP A 26 -3.20 -1.82 0.44
CA ASP A 26 -4.22 -1.09 -0.34
C ASP A 26 -5.34 -0.52 0.55
N GLY A 27 -5.60 -1.17 1.68
CA GLY A 27 -6.58 -0.71 2.68
C GLY A 27 -6.26 0.64 3.32
N LEU A 28 -5.00 1.08 3.26
CA LEU A 28 -4.57 2.38 3.81
C LEU A 28 -4.96 3.55 2.91
N ARG A 29 -4.98 3.35 1.59
CA ARG A 29 -5.19 4.43 0.60
C ARG A 29 -6.48 5.22 0.83
N PRO A 30 -7.65 4.59 1.05
CA PRO A 30 -8.88 5.34 1.28
C PRO A 30 -8.81 6.23 2.53
N SER A 31 -8.22 5.73 3.62
CA SER A 31 -8.02 6.52 4.84
C SER A 31 -7.05 7.68 4.62
N LEU A 32 -5.91 7.45 3.95
CA LEU A 32 -4.88 8.49 3.75
C LEU A 32 -5.28 9.56 2.74
N CYS A 33 -5.97 9.20 1.66
CA CYS A 33 -6.30 10.15 0.59
C CYS A 33 -7.66 10.82 0.77
N HIS A 34 -8.61 10.17 1.45
CA HIS A 34 -9.99 10.64 1.56
C HIS A 34 -10.49 10.70 3.00
N GLY A 35 -9.65 10.34 3.97
CA GLY A 35 -9.99 10.45 5.38
C GLY A 35 -9.75 11.85 5.93
N VAL A 36 -10.50 12.18 6.97
CA VAL A 36 -10.28 13.33 7.84
C VAL A 36 -9.57 12.82 9.08
N ALA A 37 -8.38 13.35 9.35
CA ALA A 37 -7.56 12.96 10.48
C ALA A 37 -7.72 13.93 11.66
N GLY A 38 -7.85 13.39 12.87
CA GLY A 38 -7.60 14.08 14.12
C GLY A 38 -6.38 13.45 14.80
N ILE A 39 -5.56 14.27 15.45
CA ILE A 39 -4.38 13.81 16.19
C ILE A 39 -4.56 14.20 17.65
N ALA A 40 -4.41 13.24 18.54
CA ALA A 40 -4.33 13.46 19.98
C ALA A 40 -2.87 13.31 20.41
N ILE A 41 -2.39 14.20 21.27
CA ILE A 41 -1.07 14.11 21.89
C ILE A 41 -1.25 13.61 23.33
N GLU A 42 -0.53 12.55 23.67
CA GLU A 42 -0.49 11.98 25.00
C GLU A 42 0.47 12.76 25.92
N ARG A 43 0.34 12.59 27.25
CA ARG A 43 1.21 13.25 28.23
C ARG A 43 2.70 12.93 28.06
N ASN A 44 3.02 11.77 27.50
CA ASN A 44 4.39 11.31 27.22
C ASN A 44 4.97 11.91 25.90
N GLY A 45 4.23 12.79 25.22
CA GLY A 45 4.62 13.40 23.95
C GLY A 45 4.39 12.53 22.71
N LYS A 46 3.89 11.29 22.87
CA LYS A 46 3.48 10.45 21.75
C LYS A 46 2.12 10.89 21.21
N TRP A 47 1.81 10.46 19.99
CA TRP A 47 0.54 10.77 19.36
C TRP A 47 -0.26 9.53 18.97
N ILE A 48 -1.58 9.73 18.92
CA ILE A 48 -2.55 8.79 18.36
C ILE A 48 -3.31 9.51 17.26
N ALA A 49 -3.32 8.93 16.05
CA ALA A 49 -4.08 9.46 14.93
C ALA A 49 -5.40 8.70 14.79
N MET A 50 -6.48 9.46 14.61
CA MET A 50 -7.81 8.94 14.31
C MET A 50 -8.20 9.42 12.92
N ILE A 51 -8.21 8.52 11.95
CA ILE A 51 -8.54 8.82 10.56
C ILE A 51 -9.93 8.29 10.26
N ARG A 52 -10.88 9.19 10.02
CA ARG A 52 -12.27 8.88 9.72
C ARG A 52 -12.51 9.04 8.24
N GLN A 53 -13.18 8.09 7.61
CA GLN A 53 -13.58 8.23 6.21
C GLN A 53 -15.04 7.82 6.04
N THR A 54 -15.70 8.42 5.04
CA THR A 54 -17.03 8.02 4.61
C THR A 54 -16.96 7.68 3.12
N ALA A 55 -17.35 6.46 2.78
CA ALA A 55 -17.43 6.02 1.39
C ALA A 55 -18.86 5.57 1.08
N ILE A 56 -19.34 5.82 -0.13
CA ILE A 56 -20.61 5.28 -0.59
C ILE A 56 -20.34 3.88 -1.15
N ARG A 57 -20.99 2.85 -0.59
CA ARG A 57 -20.96 1.48 -1.11
C ARG A 57 -22.37 0.92 -1.14
N ASN A 58 -22.76 0.28 -2.23
CA ASN A 58 -24.11 -0.27 -2.43
C ASN A 58 -25.22 0.75 -2.11
N ARG A 59 -25.06 1.99 -2.60
CA ARG A 59 -25.97 3.13 -2.36
C ARG A 59 -26.15 3.53 -0.89
N LYS A 60 -25.30 3.04 0.02
CA LYS A 60 -25.31 3.39 1.44
C LYS A 60 -24.01 4.07 1.84
N ALA A 61 -24.10 5.11 2.66
CA ALA A 61 -22.93 5.72 3.28
C ALA A 61 -22.35 4.75 4.32
N LYS A 62 -21.11 4.31 4.08
CA LYS A 62 -20.34 3.48 5.00
C LYS A 62 -19.25 4.33 5.62
N ARG A 63 -19.31 4.49 6.94
CA ARG A 63 -18.26 5.15 7.73
C ARG A 63 -17.26 4.10 8.19
N SER A 64 -15.98 4.43 8.14
CA SER A 64 -14.93 3.66 8.80
C SER A 64 -13.98 4.60 9.54
N MET A 65 -13.33 4.07 10.57
CA MET A 65 -12.33 4.76 11.36
C MET A 65 -11.12 3.85 11.50
N VAL A 66 -9.95 4.43 11.34
CA VAL A 66 -8.66 3.80 11.60
C VAL A 66 -8.01 4.59 12.72
N VAL A 67 -7.63 3.91 13.80
CA VAL A 67 -6.91 4.50 14.94
C VAL A 67 -5.52 3.88 14.90
N VAL A 68 -4.49 4.72 14.91
CA VAL A 68 -3.09 4.28 14.81
C VAL A 68 -2.26 5.04 15.81
N GLU A 69 -1.54 4.30 16.65
CA GLU A 69 -0.55 4.86 17.57
C GLU A 69 0.74 5.20 16.83
N GLN A 70 1.51 6.17 17.32
CA GLN A 70 2.78 6.58 16.68
C GLN A 70 3.74 5.41 16.41
N THR A 71 3.86 4.46 17.33
CA THR A 71 4.72 3.28 17.19
C THR A 71 4.22 2.34 16.10
N GLU A 72 2.91 2.07 16.07
CA GLU A 72 2.26 1.28 15.03
C GLU A 72 2.43 1.93 13.66
N ALA A 73 2.19 3.24 13.55
CA ALA A 73 2.39 4.00 12.31
C ALA A 73 3.82 3.90 11.80
N SER A 74 4.80 3.94 12.70
CA SER A 74 6.23 3.83 12.36
C SER A 74 6.57 2.46 11.79
N THR A 75 6.00 1.40 12.38
CA THR A 75 6.14 0.02 11.88
C THR A 75 5.49 -0.13 10.52
N MET A 76 4.23 0.29 10.37
CA MET A 76 3.49 0.24 9.11
C MET A 76 4.20 1.00 7.99
N LEU A 77 4.74 2.19 8.29
CA LEU A 77 5.51 2.98 7.32
C LEU A 77 6.79 2.26 6.90
N SER A 78 7.49 1.63 7.84
CA SER A 78 8.71 0.88 7.55
C SER A 78 8.44 -0.34 6.67
N GLU A 79 7.34 -1.06 6.95
CA GLU A 79 6.88 -2.18 6.14
C GLU A 79 6.46 -1.73 4.74
N LEU A 80 5.67 -0.67 4.64
CA LEU A 80 5.23 -0.11 3.35
C LEU A 80 6.45 0.28 2.50
N LYS A 81 7.41 1.03 3.06
CA LYS A 81 8.65 1.41 2.37
C LYS A 81 9.42 0.18 1.87
N ARG A 82 9.54 -0.85 2.70
CA ARG A 82 10.22 -2.11 2.35
C ARG A 82 9.49 -2.84 1.22
N SER A 83 8.17 -2.93 1.28
CA SER A 83 7.34 -3.55 0.24
C SER A 83 7.42 -2.77 -1.08
N THR A 84 7.37 -1.44 -1.04
CA THR A 84 7.54 -0.57 -2.21
C THR A 84 8.92 -0.77 -2.84
N ALA A 85 10.00 -0.74 -2.06
CA ALA A 85 11.35 -0.94 -2.57
C ALA A 85 11.53 -2.31 -3.24
N ARG A 86 11.02 -3.37 -2.61
CA ARG A 86 11.05 -4.73 -3.19
C ARG A 86 10.27 -4.84 -4.49
N LEU A 87 9.07 -4.23 -4.56
CA LEU A 87 8.27 -4.21 -5.77
C LEU A 87 8.96 -3.42 -6.88
N ALA A 88 9.54 -2.26 -6.58
CA ALA A 88 10.28 -1.44 -7.54
C ALA A 88 11.45 -2.23 -8.14
N VAL A 89 12.29 -2.85 -7.31
CA VAL A 89 13.41 -3.69 -7.77
C VAL A 89 12.92 -4.84 -8.66
N ALA A 90 11.85 -5.53 -8.26
CA ALA A 90 11.30 -6.63 -9.05
C ALA A 90 10.76 -6.14 -10.41
N LEU A 91 10.11 -4.97 -10.45
CA LEU A 91 9.60 -4.36 -11.67
C LEU A 91 10.73 -3.89 -12.60
N THR A 92 11.78 -3.28 -12.05
CA THR A 92 12.98 -2.89 -12.80
C THR A 92 13.61 -4.11 -13.45
N LYS A 93 13.84 -5.18 -12.67
CA LYS A 93 14.38 -6.44 -13.21
C LYS A 93 13.51 -7.00 -14.34
N LEU A 94 12.18 -7.02 -14.16
CA LEU A 94 11.28 -7.51 -15.19
C LEU A 94 11.32 -6.64 -16.46
N ARG A 95 11.44 -5.31 -16.32
CA ARG A 95 11.60 -4.40 -17.47
C ARG A 95 12.88 -4.72 -18.24
N ASP A 96 13.98 -4.89 -17.52
CA ASP A 96 15.30 -5.19 -18.11
C ASP A 96 15.27 -6.57 -18.81
N ASP A 97 14.66 -7.59 -18.18
CA ASP A 97 14.48 -8.95 -18.74
C ASP A 97 13.58 -8.95 -20.01
N LEU A 98 12.70 -7.95 -20.15
CA LEU A 98 11.82 -7.80 -21.31
C LEU A 98 12.44 -6.96 -22.44
N GLY A 99 13.63 -6.37 -22.23
CA GLY A 99 14.28 -5.51 -23.22
C GLY A 99 13.46 -4.26 -23.55
N ILE A 100 12.62 -3.79 -22.61
CA ILE A 100 11.86 -2.56 -22.78
C ILE A 100 12.83 -1.41 -22.47
N GLU A 101 13.54 -0.94 -23.49
CA GLU A 101 14.24 0.35 -23.45
C GLU A 101 13.20 1.47 -23.30
N ASP A 102 13.55 2.52 -22.54
CA ASP A 102 12.67 3.63 -22.22
C ASP A 102 12.00 4.17 -23.51
N LEU A 103 10.69 3.99 -23.61
CA LEU A 103 9.83 4.80 -24.49
C LEU A 103 9.76 6.19 -23.84
N GLY A 104 10.82 6.98 -24.05
CA GLY A 104 10.85 8.41 -23.75
C GLY A 104 9.78 9.17 -24.53
#